data_AF-A0AAV0QTX6-F1
#
_entry.id   AF-A0AAV0QTX6-F1
#
_cell.length_a   1.000
_cell.length_b   1.000
_cell.length_c   1.000
_cell.angle_alpha   90.00
_cell.angle_beta   90.00
_cell.angle_gamma   90.00
#
_symmetry.space_group_name_H-M   'P 1'
#
loop_
_entity.id
_entity.type
_entity.pdbx_description
1 polymer ?
#
loop_
_entity_poly.entity_id
_entity_poly.type
_entity_poly.pdbx_seq_one_letter_code
_entity_poly.pdbx_strand_id
1 'polypeptide(L)'
;LVADIAKNHQVRKKYTIQLGENELVLKELELLKEEANVYKLIGPVLVKQDLAEANANVRKRIEYISAELKRLDATVQDLEEKQNSKREAVCALPILLNFVMLLFSSAKC
;
A
#
# COMPACT_ATOMS: atom_id res chain seq x y z
N LEU A 1 -5.24 6.23 13.45
CA LEU A 1 -6.10 5.41 12.57
C LEU A 1 -6.37 6.13 11.25
N VAL A 2 -7.27 7.13 11.18
CA VAL A 2 -7.58 7.81 9.89
C VAL A 2 -6.36 8.50 9.26
N ALA A 3 -5.56 9.21 10.06
CA ALA A 3 -4.32 9.85 9.57
C ALA A 3 -3.28 8.83 9.08
N ASP A 4 -3.23 7.65 9.69
CA ASP A 4 -2.28 6.59 9.32
C ASP A 4 -2.70 5.87 8.05
N ILE A 5 -4.01 5.66 7.86
CA ILE A 5 -4.61 5.16 6.61
C ILE A 5 -4.33 6.15 5.47
N ALA A 6 -4.50 7.45 5.71
CA ALA A 6 -4.19 8.48 4.71
C ALA A 6 -2.71 8.47 4.29
N LYS A 7 -1.77 8.34 5.25
CA LYS A 7 -0.34 8.20 4.97
C LYS A 7 -0.03 6.93 4.18
N ASN A 8 -0.63 5.80 4.55
CA ASN A 8 -0.47 4.54 3.84
C ASN A 8 -0.91 4.69 2.36
N HIS A 9 -2.08 5.28 2.10
CA HIS A 9 -2.55 5.54 0.74
C HIS A 9 -1.59 6.40 -0.10
N GLN A 10 -0.94 7.41 0.50
CA GLN A 10 0.06 8.21 -0.21
C GLN A 10 1.27 7.36 -0.64
N VAL A 11 1.79 6.52 0.27
CA VAL A 11 2.91 5.62 -0.03
C VAL A 11 2.51 4.58 -1.07
N ARG A 12 1.30 4.00 -0.95
CA ARG A 12 0.75 3.04 -1.90
C ARG A 12 0.67 3.61 -3.31
N LYS A 13 0.12 4.82 -3.47
CA LYS A 13 0.06 5.52 -4.77
C LYS A 13 1.45 5.66 -5.40
N LYS A 14 2.45 6.07 -4.61
CA LYS A 14 3.84 6.18 -5.09
C LYS A 14 4.38 4.84 -5.56
N TYR A 15 4.20 3.78 -4.79
CA TYR A 15 4.67 2.44 -5.16
C TYR A 15 3.93 1.85 -6.35
N THR A 16 2.63 2.09 -6.51
CA THR A 16 1.89 1.68 -7.70
C THR A 16 2.46 2.30 -8.98
N ILE A 17 2.78 3.60 -8.95
CA ILE A 17 3.40 4.28 -10.09
C ILE A 17 4.79 3.68 -10.38
N GLN A 18 5.63 3.55 -9.34
CA GLN A 18 6.97 2.98 -9.51
C GLN A 18 6.94 1.54 -10.01
N LEU A 19 5.98 0.72 -9.58
CA LEU A 19 5.80 -0.64 -10.07
C LEU A 19 5.54 -0.64 -11.57
N GLY A 20 4.55 0.15 -12.02
CA GLY A 20 4.21 0.25 -13.43
C GLY A 20 5.36 0.75 -14.30
N GLU A 21 6.13 1.73 -13.81
CA GLU A 21 7.34 2.21 -14.50
C GLU A 21 8.41 1.10 -14.62
N ASN A 22 8.64 0.32 -13.56
CA ASN A 22 9.64 -0.75 -13.60
C ASN A 22 9.17 -1.92 -14.48
N GLU A 23 7.88 -2.25 -14.48
CA GLU A 23 7.30 -3.24 -15.38
C GLU A 23 7.42 -2.82 -16.85
N LEU A 24 7.24 -1.52 -17.14
CA LEU A 24 7.46 -0.99 -18.48
C LEU A 24 8.93 -1.11 -18.88
N VAL A 25 9.87 -0.68 -18.02
CA VAL A 25 11.31 -0.82 -18.30
C VAL A 25 11.70 -2.27 -18.52
N LEU A 26 11.15 -3.21 -17.74
CA LEU A 26 11.43 -4.63 -17.94
C LEU A 26 10.99 -5.11 -19.33
N LYS A 27 9.80 -4.70 -19.79
CA LYS A 27 9.31 -5.03 -21.13
C LYS A 27 10.21 -4.44 -22.22
N GLU A 28 10.65 -3.20 -22.06
CA GLU A 28 11.60 -2.57 -23.00
C GLU A 28 12.94 -3.31 -23.03
N LEU A 29 13.47 -3.74 -21.87
CA LEU A 29 14.71 -4.51 -21.80
C LEU A 29 14.58 -5.90 -22.45
N GLU A 30 13.41 -6.54 -22.37
CA GLU A 30 13.13 -7.83 -23.02
C GLU A 30 13.08 -7.72 -24.56
N LEU A 31 12.85 -6.54 -25.11
CA LEU A 31 12.86 -6.28 -26.56
C LEU A 31 14.27 -5.98 -27.11
N LEU A 32 15.25 -5.76 -26.25
CA LEU A 32 16.62 -5.48 -26.66
C LEU A 32 17.33 -6.74 -27.15
N LYS A 33 18.20 -6.57 -28.14
CA LYS A 33 19.13 -7.62 -28.58
C LYS A 33 20.19 -7.87 -27.52
N GLU A 34 20.75 -9.09 -27.48
CA GLU A 34 21.76 -9.49 -26.48
C GLU A 34 22.99 -8.57 -26.47
N GLU A 35 23.36 -8.01 -27.62
CA GLU A 35 24.50 -7.09 -27.79
C GLU A 35 24.18 -5.61 -27.51
N ALA A 36 22.96 -5.28 -27.09
CA ALA A 36 22.57 -3.89 -26.82
C ALA A 36 23.31 -3.30 -25.61
N ASN A 37 23.76 -2.06 -25.75
CA ASN A 37 24.38 -1.34 -24.65
C ASN A 37 23.31 -0.71 -23.75
N VAL A 38 23.26 -1.13 -22.48
CA VAL A 38 22.39 -0.52 -21.46
C VAL A 38 23.22 0.41 -20.58
N TYR A 39 22.62 1.51 -20.12
CA TYR A 39 23.26 2.46 -19.22
C TYR A 39 22.35 2.78 -18.04
N LYS A 40 22.94 2.91 -16.86
CA LYS A 40 22.26 3.30 -15.62
C LYS A 40 22.71 4.71 -15.22
N LEU A 41 21.73 5.61 -15.03
CA LEU A 41 21.99 6.94 -14.50
C LEU A 41 22.15 6.89 -12.97
N ILE A 42 23.28 7.36 -12.47
CA ILE A 42 23.60 7.49 -11.05
C ILE A 42 24.06 8.92 -10.81
N GLY A 43 23.19 9.75 -10.24
CA GLY A 43 23.45 11.17 -10.08
C GLY A 43 23.73 11.84 -11.44
N PRO A 44 24.85 12.56 -11.62
CA PRO A 44 25.21 13.17 -12.90
C PRO A 44 25.90 12.20 -13.89
N VAL A 45 26.09 10.92 -13.55
CA VAL A 45 26.92 9.99 -14.32
C VAL A 45 26.10 8.86 -14.95
N LEU A 46 26.40 8.50 -16.20
CA LEU A 46 25.90 7.30 -16.86
C LEU A 46 26.93 6.17 -16.77
N VAL A 47 26.54 5.05 -16.18
CA VAL A 47 27.38 3.86 -16.03
C VAL A 47 26.89 2.79 -16.98
N LYS A 48 27.77 2.26 -17.82
CA LYS A 48 27.44 1.12 -18.70
C LYS A 48 27.05 -0.07 -17.85
N GLN A 49 25.97 -0.75 -18.22
CA GLN A 49 25.60 -2.02 -17.63
C GLN A 49 25.36 -3.15 -18.61
N ASP A 50 25.63 -4.35 -18.12
CA ASP A 50 25.24 -5.60 -18.76
C ASP A 50 23.71 -5.75 -18.78
N LEU A 51 23.18 -6.27 -19.89
CA LEU A 51 21.74 -6.43 -20.09
C LEU A 51 21.13 -7.43 -19.11
N ALA A 52 21.83 -8.53 -18.79
CA ALA A 52 21.34 -9.51 -17.83
C ALA A 52 21.33 -8.93 -16.41
N GLU A 53 22.36 -8.16 -16.04
CA GLU A 53 22.39 -7.48 -14.75
C GLU A 53 21.29 -6.40 -14.64
N ALA A 54 21.07 -5.62 -15.69
CA ALA A 54 19.98 -4.64 -15.75
C ALA A 54 18.62 -5.31 -15.54
N ASN A 55 18.36 -6.42 -16.25
CA ASN A 55 17.15 -7.21 -16.11
C ASN A 55 16.95 -7.75 -14.69
N ALA A 56 17.99 -8.38 -14.12
CA ALA A 56 17.93 -8.92 -12.75
C ALA A 56 17.65 -7.83 -11.71
N ASN A 57 18.26 -6.65 -11.87
CA ASN A 57 18.04 -5.51 -10.99
C ASN A 57 16.60 -4.98 -11.06
N VAL A 58 16.03 -4.84 -12.27
CA VAL A 58 14.65 -4.39 -12.46
C VAL A 58 13.66 -5.41 -11.90
N ARG A 59 13.86 -6.71 -12.14
CA ARG A 59 13.02 -7.78 -11.57
C ARG A 59 13.03 -7.77 -10.04
N LYS A 60 14.22 -7.69 -9.43
CA LYS A 60 14.35 -7.57 -7.97
C LYS A 60 13.67 -6.33 -7.42
N ARG A 61 13.67 -5.22 -8.18
CA ARG A 61 12.96 -4.00 -7.79
C ARG A 61 11.45 -4.18 -7.82
N ILE A 62 10.92 -4.84 -8.84
CA ILE A 62 9.48 -5.19 -8.98
C ILE A 62 9.04 -6.07 -7.82
N GLU A 63 9.80 -7.12 -7.50
CA GLU A 63 9.51 -8.03 -6.39
C GLU A 63 9.46 -7.31 -5.05
N TYR A 64 10.44 -6.46 -4.77
CA TYR A 64 10.48 -5.66 -3.55
C TYR A 64 9.25 -4.74 -3.44
N ILE A 65 8.93 -3.99 -4.50
CA ILE A 65 7.79 -3.06 -4.50
C ILE A 65 6.47 -3.83 -4.32
N SER A 66 6.34 -4.99 -4.98
CA SER A 66 5.17 -5.85 -4.88
C SER A 66 4.98 -6.38 -3.46
N ALA A 67 6.05 -6.78 -2.79
CA ALA A 67 6.02 -7.21 -1.39
C ALA A 67 5.62 -6.05 -0.46
N GLU A 68 6.15 -4.85 -0.70
CA GLU A 68 5.78 -3.66 0.08
C GLU A 68 4.32 -3.24 -0.11
N LEU A 69 3.78 -3.35 -1.33
CA LEU A 69 2.35 -3.12 -1.57
C LEU A 69 1.47 -4.08 -0.77
N LYS A 70 1.81 -5.38 -0.74
CA LYS A 70 1.09 -6.37 0.07
C LYS A 70 1.15 -6.03 1.57
N ARG A 71 2.30 -5.58 2.06
CA ARG A 71 2.46 -5.15 3.46
C ARG A 71 1.61 -3.92 3.79
N LEU A 72 1.55 -2.95 2.87
CA LEU A 72 0.71 -1.77 3.01
C LEU A 72 -0.79 -2.13 3.03
N ASP A 73 -1.22 -3.02 2.16
CA ASP A 73 -2.62 -3.50 2.10
C ASP A 73 -3.00 -4.22 3.40
N ALA A 74 -2.16 -5.12 3.93
CA ALA A 74 -2.37 -5.75 5.23
C ALA A 74 -2.45 -4.74 6.38
N THR A 75 -1.58 -3.72 6.37
CA THR A 75 -1.59 -2.65 7.38
C THR A 75 -2.89 -1.84 7.34
N VAL A 76 -3.44 -1.57 6.14
CA VAL A 76 -4.73 -0.87 6.01
C VAL A 76 -5.86 -1.72 6.58
N GLN A 77 -5.90 -3.00 6.23
CA GLN A 77 -6.92 -3.93 6.74
C GLN A 77 -6.93 -3.96 8.28
N ASP A 78 -5.78 -4.12 8.91
CA ASP A 78 -5.67 -4.12 10.37
C ASP A 78 -6.15 -2.80 11.00
N LEU A 79 -5.86 -1.66 10.35
CA LEU A 79 -6.26 -0.34 10.83
C LEU A 79 -7.78 -0.11 10.67
N GLU A 80 -8.36 -0.61 9.58
CA GLU A 80 -9.80 -0.56 9.30
C GLU A 80 -10.59 -1.44 10.27
N GLU A 81 -10.12 -2.66 10.54
CA GLU A 81 -10.73 -3.55 11.55
C GLU A 81 -10.71 -2.91 12.95
N LYS A 82 -9.58 -2.32 13.35
CA LYS A 82 -9.46 -1.56 14.60
C LYS A 82 -10.38 -0.35 14.63
N GLN A 83 -10.55 0.35 13.52
CA GLN A 83 -11.47 1.47 13.42
C GLN A 83 -12.93 1.02 13.55
N ASN A 84 -13.29 -0.08 12.90
CA ASN A 84 -14.65 -0.62 12.91
C ASN A 84 -15.04 -1.12 14.32
N SER A 85 -14.17 -1.86 14.99
CA SER A 85 -14.40 -2.31 16.37
C SER A 85 -14.64 -1.14 17.33
N LYS A 86 -13.86 -0.06 17.22
CA LYS A 86 -14.08 1.17 18.01
C LYS A 86 -15.41 1.85 17.66
N ARG A 87 -15.76 1.88 16.37
CA ARG A 87 -17.01 2.47 15.89
C ARG A 87 -18.23 1.72 16.42
N GLU A 88 -18.19 0.39 16.45
CA GLU A 88 -19.26 -0.45 16.99
C GLU A 88 -19.47 -0.21 18.49
N ALA A 89 -18.39 -0.18 19.27
CA ALA A 89 -18.44 0.11 20.70
C ALA A 89 -19.06 1.49 20.97
N VAL A 90 -18.68 2.51 20.20
CA VAL A 90 -19.25 3.87 20.31
C VAL A 90 -20.72 3.89 19.89
N CYS A 91 -21.11 3.15 18.85
CA CYS A 91 -22.48 3.09 18.36
C CYS A 91 -23.43 2.38 19.34
N ALA A 92 -22.93 1.42 20.12
CA ALA A 92 -23.71 0.69 21.12
C ALA A 92 -24.08 1.54 22.35
N LEU A 93 -23.27 2.55 22.70
CA LEU A 93 -23.48 3.38 23.90
C LEU A 93 -24.83 4.14 23.88
N PRO A 94 -25.21 4.89 22.83
CA PRO A 94 -26.52 5.54 22.75
C PRO A 94 -27.70 4.56 22.80
N ILE A 95 -27.55 3.38 22.21
CA ILE A 95 -28.61 2.35 22.19
C ILE A 95 -28.86 1.85 23.62
N LEU A 96 -27.78 1.55 24.36
CA LEU A 96 -27.88 1.12 25.74
C LEU A 96 -28.47 2.21 26.63
N LEU A 97 -28.07 3.48 26.43
CA LEU A 97 -28.63 4.61 27.18
C LEU A 97 -30.14 4.75 26.94
N ASN A 98 -30.59 4.68 25.68
CA ASN A 98 -32.01 4.74 25.32
C ASN A 98 -32.80 3.57 25.94
N PHE A 99 -32.24 2.37 25.90
CA PHE A 99 -32.85 1.19 26.52
C PHE A 99 -33.01 1.37 28.03
N VAL A 100 -31.97 1.83 28.72
CA VAL A 100 -32.01 2.12 30.16
C VAL A 100 -33.03 3.21 30.49
N MET A 101 -33.10 4.29 29.71
CA MET A 101 -34.10 5.34 29.91
C MET A 101 -35.54 4.83 29.74
N LEU A 102 -35.80 3.94 28.78
CA LEU A 102 -37.12 3.31 28.61
C LEU A 102 -37.50 2.46 29.82
N LEU A 103 -36.56 1.66 30.35
CA LEU A 103 -36.81 0.86 31.55
C LEU A 103 -37.16 1.73 32.76
N PHE A 104 -36.47 2.86 32.95
CA PHE A 104 -36.79 3.81 34.03
C PHE A 104 -38.15 4.50 33.85
N SER A 105 -38.57 4.76 32.61
CA SER A 105 -39.91 5.30 32.33
C SER A 105 -41.01 4.25 32.60
N SER A 106 -40.79 2.99 32.23
CA SER A 106 -41.74 1.90 32.51
C SER A 106 -41.81 1.52 33.98
N ALA A 107 -40.73 1.68 34.75
CA ALA A 107 -40.70 1.41 36.19
C ALA A 107 -41.31 2.52 37.06
N LYS A 108 -41.66 3.67 36.47
CA LYS A 108 -42.34 4.80 37.14
C LYS A 108 -43.86 4.82 36.92
N CYS A 109 -44.40 3.86 36.17
CA CYS A 109 -45.84 3.63 36.03
C CYS A 109 -46.37 2.66 37.09
#